data_AF-A0A4Y2JBP9-F1
#
_entry.id   AF-A0A4Y2JBP9-F1
#
_cell.length_a   1.000
_cell.length_b   1.000
_cell.length_c   1.000
_cell.angle_alpha   90.00
_cell.angle_beta   90.00
_cell.angle_gamma   90.00
#
_symmetry.space_group_name_H-M   'P 1'
#
loop_
_entity.id
_entity.type
_entity.pdbx_description
1 polymer ?
#
loop_
_entity_poly.entity_id
_entity_poly.type
_entity_poly.pdbx_seq_one_letter_code
_entity_poly.pdbx_strand_id
1 'polypeptide(L)'
;MFIQEIKENGVPDLDVIDSQRMNRRFAYRQRMRQELRKRFRIECLGQLRNFSQSQKEDVIKEGDIVLIGDTNSKRIYWPLTKVMKFIPGRDGRVRVVEVSTEVVLSYDQYRGFIHWK
;
A
#
# COMPACT_ATOMS: atom_id res chain seq x y z
N MET A 1 14.32 14.32 -74.86
CA MET A 1 13.78 13.05 -74.32
C MET A 1 13.96 13.14 -72.81
N PHE A 2 12.89 13.29 -72.04
CA PHE A 2 12.96 13.43 -70.58
C PHE A 2 12.55 12.10 -69.95
N ILE A 3 13.49 11.39 -69.34
CA ILE A 3 13.20 10.26 -68.46
C ILE A 3 13.04 10.88 -67.07
N GLN A 4 11.81 10.95 -66.56
CA GLN A 4 11.60 11.19 -65.13
C GLN A 4 11.74 9.87 -64.39
N GLU A 5 12.52 9.86 -63.32
CA GLU A 5 12.62 8.73 -62.40
C GLU A 5 11.23 8.42 -61.81
N ILE A 6 10.85 7.16 -61.83
CA ILE A 6 9.65 6.67 -61.16
C ILE A 6 9.94 6.76 -59.65
N LYS A 7 9.25 7.65 -58.93
CA LYS A 7 9.25 7.61 -57.46
C LYS A 7 8.59 6.30 -57.03
N GLU A 8 9.39 5.37 -56.51
CA GLU A 8 8.87 4.23 -55.76
C GLU A 8 8.17 4.75 -54.50
N ASN A 9 6.85 4.90 -54.59
CA ASN A 9 6.00 4.98 -53.41
C ASN A 9 5.80 3.55 -52.89
N GLY A 10 6.86 2.96 -52.34
CA GLY A 10 6.82 1.62 -51.75
C GLY A 10 6.01 1.62 -50.47
N VAL A 11 5.00 0.75 -50.40
CA VAL A 11 4.35 0.39 -49.13
C VAL A 11 5.40 -0.38 -48.31
N PRO A 12 5.67 -0.01 -47.04
CA PRO A 12 6.63 -0.75 -46.23
C PRO A 12 6.14 -2.19 -46.06
N ASP A 13 7.08 -3.14 -46.14
CA ASP A 13 6.79 -4.56 -45.99
C ASP A 13 6.06 -4.84 -44.68
N LEU A 14 4.98 -5.61 -44.76
CA LEU A 14 4.06 -5.84 -43.63
C LEU A 14 4.79 -6.51 -42.46
N ASP A 15 5.73 -7.39 -42.77
CA ASP A 15 6.56 -8.09 -41.77
C ASP A 15 7.45 -7.14 -40.97
N VAL A 16 7.92 -6.04 -41.58
CA VAL A 16 8.71 -5.01 -40.91
C VAL A 16 7.84 -4.18 -39.97
N ILE A 17 6.62 -3.83 -40.39
CA ILE A 17 5.66 -3.09 -39.55
C ILE A 17 5.23 -3.95 -38.35
N ASP A 18 4.94 -5.22 -38.58
CA ASP A 18 4.47 -6.14 -37.53
C ASP A 18 5.58 -6.49 -36.54
N SER A 19 6.80 -6.74 -37.00
CA SER A 19 7.95 -6.97 -36.12
C SER A 19 8.25 -5.74 -35.24
N GLN A 20 8.16 -4.51 -35.80
CA GLN A 20 8.31 -3.29 -35.01
C GLN A 20 7.20 -3.12 -33.96
N ARG A 21 5.94 -3.41 -34.31
CA ARG A 21 4.81 -3.37 -33.36
C ARG A 21 4.96 -4.40 -32.25
N MET A 22 5.34 -5.63 -32.58
CA MET A 22 5.59 -6.71 -31.62
C MET A 22 6.74 -6.36 -30.66
N ASN A 23 7.84 -5.80 -31.17
CA ASN A 23 8.98 -5.38 -30.36
C ASN A 23 8.62 -4.26 -29.39
N ARG A 24 7.85 -3.26 -29.82
CA ARG A 24 7.35 -2.19 -28.93
C ARG A 24 6.48 -2.75 -27.81
N ARG A 25 5.55 -3.66 -28.14
CA ARG A 25 4.67 -4.29 -27.15
C ARG A 25 5.44 -5.16 -26.17
N PHE A 26 6.46 -5.88 -26.64
CA PHE A 26 7.35 -6.67 -25.79
C PHE A 26 8.16 -5.78 -24.85
N ALA A 27 8.79 -4.72 -25.36
CA ALA A 27 9.53 -3.75 -24.55
C ALA A 27 8.65 -3.09 -23.49
N TYR A 28 7.42 -2.72 -23.84
CA TYR A 28 6.44 -2.18 -22.90
C TYR A 28 6.12 -3.15 -21.76
N ARG A 29 5.85 -4.42 -22.07
CA ARG A 29 5.60 -5.47 -21.07
C ARG A 29 6.81 -5.68 -20.15
N GLN A 30 8.04 -5.65 -20.71
CA GLN A 30 9.27 -5.73 -19.90
C GLN A 30 9.40 -4.55 -18.95
N ARG A 31 9.15 -3.33 -19.42
CA ARG A 31 9.17 -2.11 -18.60
C ARG A 31 8.16 -2.19 -17.45
N MET A 32 6.92 -2.58 -17.74
CA MET A 32 5.87 -2.75 -16.74
C MET A 32 6.27 -3.79 -15.67
N ARG A 33 6.84 -4.92 -16.10
CA ARG A 33 7.34 -5.96 -15.19
C ARG A 33 8.46 -5.45 -14.29
N GLN A 34 9.41 -4.67 -14.83
CA GLN A 34 10.50 -4.08 -14.06
C GLN A 34 9.98 -3.05 -13.05
N GLU A 35 9.06 -2.19 -13.45
CA GLU A 35 8.46 -1.17 -12.59
C GLU A 35 7.67 -1.82 -11.45
N LEU A 36 6.88 -2.86 -11.73
CA LEU A 36 6.18 -3.62 -10.71
C LEU A 36 7.14 -4.27 -9.71
N ARG A 37 8.22 -4.92 -10.20
CA ARG A 37 9.26 -5.51 -9.34
C ARG A 37 9.94 -4.45 -8.46
N LYS A 38 10.22 -3.27 -9.01
CA LYS A 38 10.84 -2.17 -8.26
C LYS A 38 9.91 -1.69 -7.14
N ARG A 39 8.63 -1.46 -7.43
CA ARG A 39 7.63 -1.05 -6.44
C ARG A 39 7.45 -2.11 -5.36
N PHE A 40 7.27 -3.37 -5.76
CA PHE A 40 7.13 -4.49 -4.84
C PHE A 40 8.36 -4.63 -3.93
N ARG A 41 9.57 -4.51 -4.46
CA ARG A 41 10.80 -4.57 -3.65
C ARG A 41 10.86 -3.44 -2.62
N ILE A 42 10.52 -2.20 -3.02
CA ILE A 42 10.50 -1.05 -2.10
C ILE A 42 9.45 -1.25 -1.01
N GLU A 43 8.25 -1.66 -1.40
CA GLU A 43 7.13 -1.84 -0.49
C GLU A 43 7.37 -3.00 0.48
N CYS A 44 7.78 -4.17 -0.02
CA CYS A 44 8.11 -5.32 0.82
C CYS A 44 9.31 -5.03 1.74
N LEU A 45 10.39 -4.38 1.27
CA LEU A 45 11.50 -4.05 2.18
C LEU A 45 11.11 -3.00 3.22
N GLY A 46 10.25 -2.04 2.86
CA GLY A 46 9.65 -1.10 3.81
C GLY A 46 8.81 -1.82 4.86
N GLN A 47 7.99 -2.78 4.46
CA GLN A 47 7.18 -3.60 5.37
C GLN A 47 8.03 -4.57 6.21
N LEU A 48 9.05 -5.19 5.63
CA LEU A 48 9.97 -6.11 6.33
C LEU A 48 10.80 -5.38 7.39
N ARG A 49 11.26 -4.15 7.11
CA ARG A 49 11.94 -3.31 8.11
C ARG A 49 11.03 -3.01 9.31
N ASN A 50 9.75 -2.75 9.06
CA ASN A 50 8.77 -2.51 10.12
C ASN A 50 8.44 -3.80 10.91
N PHE A 51 8.65 -4.98 10.32
CA PHE A 51 8.51 -6.28 10.99
C PHE A 51 9.75 -6.67 11.79
N SER A 52 10.95 -6.42 11.26
CA SER A 52 12.23 -6.78 11.91
C SER A 52 12.59 -5.82 13.04
N GLN A 53 12.10 -4.58 12.96
CA GLN A 53 12.08 -3.68 14.09
C GLN A 53 10.92 -4.13 14.96
N SER A 54 11.09 -5.24 15.68
CA SER A 54 10.22 -5.58 16.80
C SER A 54 10.20 -4.32 17.65
N GLN A 55 9.09 -3.59 17.60
CA GLN A 55 8.78 -2.57 18.56
C GLN A 55 9.11 -3.23 19.89
N LYS A 56 9.93 -2.59 20.73
CA LYS A 56 10.01 -3.01 22.12
C LYS A 56 8.56 -3.21 22.54
N GLU A 57 8.23 -4.43 22.98
CA GLU A 57 6.90 -4.71 23.48
C GLU A 57 6.78 -3.87 24.75
N ASP A 58 6.46 -2.59 24.58
CA ASP A 58 5.91 -1.78 25.64
C ASP A 58 4.59 -2.51 25.94
N VAL A 59 4.63 -3.30 27.01
CA VAL A 59 3.52 -4.14 27.44
C VAL A 59 2.41 -3.20 27.88
N ILE A 60 1.55 -2.84 26.95
CA ILE A 60 0.36 -2.03 27.20
C ILE A 60 -0.56 -2.85 28.12
N LYS A 61 -1.13 -2.18 29.12
CA LYS A 61 -2.03 -2.78 30.11
C LYS A 61 -3.42 -2.15 30.02
N GLU A 62 -4.38 -2.84 30.61
CA GLU A 62 -5.72 -2.27 30.79
C GLU A 62 -5.61 -1.02 31.65
N GLY A 63 -6.23 0.06 31.22
CA GLY A 63 -6.15 1.37 31.84
C GLY A 63 -5.15 2.33 31.20
N ASP A 64 -4.24 1.86 30.34
CA ASP A 64 -3.29 2.72 29.66
C ASP A 64 -3.96 3.65 28.65
N ILE A 65 -3.38 4.84 28.49
CA ILE A 65 -3.84 5.84 27.53
C ILE A 65 -2.99 5.72 26.27
N VAL A 66 -3.65 5.54 25.11
CA VAL A 66 -3.03 5.30 23.82
C VAL A 66 -3.56 6.28 22.77
N LEU A 67 -2.77 6.52 21.72
CA LEU A 67 -3.19 7.28 20.54
C LEU A 67 -3.66 6.32 19.45
N ILE A 68 -4.82 6.56 18.86
CA ILE A 68 -5.30 5.77 17.73
C ILE A 68 -4.72 6.35 16.44
N GLY A 69 -3.82 5.58 15.83
CA GLY A 69 -3.25 5.94 14.54
C GLY A 69 -4.24 5.76 13.39
N ASP A 70 -4.52 6.84 12.67
CA ASP A 70 -5.18 6.78 11.36
C ASP A 70 -4.18 7.21 10.28
N THR A 71 -4.13 6.43 9.19
CA THR A 71 -3.18 6.65 8.08
C THR A 71 -3.54 7.88 7.25
N ASN A 72 -4.81 8.29 7.27
CA ASN A 72 -5.30 9.42 6.48
C ASN A 72 -5.25 10.77 7.22
N SER A 73 -4.89 10.78 8.51
CA SER A 73 -4.84 12.00 9.33
C SER A 73 -3.44 12.28 9.87
N LYS A 74 -3.12 13.58 10.06
CA LYS A 74 -1.86 13.98 10.70
C LYS A 74 -1.87 13.52 12.16
N ARG A 75 -0.70 13.11 12.67
CA ARG A 75 -0.52 12.59 14.03
C ARG A 75 -1.06 13.49 15.14
N ILE A 76 -1.04 14.81 14.95
CA ILE A 76 -1.56 15.79 15.91
C ILE A 76 -3.08 15.68 16.13
N TYR A 77 -3.80 15.09 15.17
CA TYR A 77 -5.25 14.89 15.24
C TYR A 77 -5.64 13.48 15.67
N TRP A 78 -4.68 12.62 16.02
CA TRP A 78 -4.98 11.28 16.48
C TRP A 78 -5.70 11.34 17.84
N PRO A 79 -6.86 10.67 17.97
CA PRO A 79 -7.61 10.73 19.21
C PRO A 79 -6.88 9.94 20.30
N LEU A 80 -6.94 10.49 21.51
CA LEU A 80 -6.42 9.87 22.73
C LEU A 80 -7.52 9.02 23.36
N THR A 81 -7.24 7.76 23.66
CA THR A 81 -8.22 6.81 24.20
C THR A 81 -7.63 5.97 25.32
N LYS A 82 -8.51 5.40 26.14
CA LYS A 82 -8.12 4.51 27.23
C LYS A 82 -8.36 3.06 26.83
N VAL A 83 -7.38 2.19 27.03
CA VAL A 83 -7.53 0.74 26.89
C VAL A 83 -8.43 0.22 27.99
N MET A 84 -9.54 -0.41 27.62
CA MET A 84 -10.49 -0.98 28.57
C MET A 84 -10.27 -2.47 28.75
N LYS A 85 -10.10 -3.22 27.65
CA LYS A 85 -9.99 -4.67 27.71
C LYS A 85 -9.27 -5.26 26.51
N PHE A 86 -8.45 -6.29 26.74
CA PHE A 86 -7.86 -7.10 25.68
C PHE A 86 -8.75 -8.28 25.28
N ILE A 87 -8.93 -8.49 23.98
CA ILE A 87 -9.72 -9.59 23.43
C ILE A 87 -8.76 -10.57 22.71
N PRO A 88 -8.38 -11.69 23.37
CA PRO A 88 -7.51 -12.68 22.76
C PRO A 88 -8.25 -13.45 21.65
N GLY A 89 -7.53 -13.75 20.58
CA GLY A 89 -7.99 -14.68 19.54
C GLY A 89 -7.92 -16.14 19.99
N ARG A 90 -8.33 -17.06 19.11
CA ARG A 90 -8.32 -18.50 19.38
C ARG A 90 -6.91 -19.04 19.67
N ASP A 91 -5.87 -18.40 19.17
CA ASP A 91 -4.46 -18.73 19.40
C ASP A 91 -3.86 -18.05 20.65
N GLY A 92 -4.69 -17.42 21.48
CA GLY A 92 -4.26 -16.71 22.70
C GLY A 92 -3.60 -15.36 22.43
N ARG A 93 -3.40 -14.96 21.17
CA ARG A 93 -2.78 -13.69 20.82
C ARG A 93 -3.84 -12.59 20.78
N VAL A 94 -3.56 -11.46 21.42
CA VAL A 94 -4.45 -10.31 21.37
C VAL A 94 -4.30 -9.60 20.04
N ARG A 95 -5.40 -9.51 19.30
CA ARG A 95 -5.50 -8.75 18.04
C ARG A 95 -6.57 -7.69 18.08
N VAL A 96 -7.36 -7.64 19.14
CA VAL A 96 -8.43 -6.66 19.27
C VAL A 96 -8.44 -6.13 20.69
N VAL A 97 -8.57 -4.82 20.81
CA VAL A 97 -8.67 -4.13 22.09
C VAL A 97 -9.96 -3.32 22.10
N GLU A 98 -10.68 -3.41 23.21
CA GLU A 98 -11.78 -2.50 23.52
C GLU A 98 -11.21 -1.21 24.10
N VAL A 99 -11.57 -0.08 23.53
CA VAL A 99 -11.11 1.24 23.98
C VAL A 99 -12.30 2.12 24.37
N SER A 100 -12.07 3.00 25.34
CA SER A 100 -12.99 4.08 25.66
C SER A 100 -12.55 5.33 24.90
N THR A 101 -13.44 5.82 24.04
CA THR A 101 -13.30 7.13 23.40
C THR A 101 -14.06 8.16 24.23
N GLU A 102 -13.35 9.11 24.84
CA GLU A 102 -13.97 10.37 25.24
C GLU A 102 -14.01 11.26 23.99
N VAL A 103 -15.09 11.16 23.22
CA VAL A 103 -15.33 12.13 22.15
C VAL A 103 -15.74 13.42 22.85
N VAL A 104 -14.87 14.45 22.83
CA VAL A 104 -15.17 15.81 23.32
C VAL A 104 -16.16 16.55 22.39
N LEU A 105 -16.82 15.85 21.47
CA LEU A 105 -17.92 16.37 20.67
C LEU A 105 -19.15 15.50 20.94
N SER A 106 -20.22 16.18 21.34
CA SER A 106 -21.46 15.61 21.85
C SER A 106 -22.07 14.51 20.95
N TYR A 107 -22.81 13.63 21.62
CA TYR A 107 -23.63 12.51 21.14
C TYR A 107 -22.94 11.14 21.00
N ASP A 108 -23.36 10.28 21.93
CA ASP A 108 -23.19 8.83 22.02
C ASP A 108 -21.78 8.26 22.27
N GLN A 109 -21.70 7.60 23.43
CA GLN A 109 -20.55 6.86 23.93
C GLN A 109 -20.43 5.53 23.16
N TYR A 110 -19.84 5.56 21.97
CA TYR A 110 -19.64 4.36 21.17
C TYR A 110 -18.46 3.52 21.71
N ARG A 111 -18.74 2.27 22.12
CA ARG A 111 -17.71 1.23 22.30
C ARG A 111 -17.18 0.81 20.94
N GLY A 112 -15.90 1.09 20.67
CA GLY A 112 -15.21 0.70 19.45
C GLY A 112 -14.21 -0.44 19.67
N PHE A 113 -14.11 -1.35 18.70
CA PHE A 113 -13.07 -2.38 18.65
C PHE A 113 -11.97 -1.97 17.68
N ILE A 114 -10.72 -2.02 18.10
CA ILE A 114 -9.56 -1.67 17.26
C ILE A 114 -8.64 -2.86 17.14
N HIS A 115 -8.15 -3.11 15.92
CA HIS A 115 -7.24 -4.20 15.65
C HIS A 115 -5.82 -3.85 16.16
N TRP A 116 -5.31 -4.67 17.07
CA TRP A 116 -3.97 -4.66 17.62
C TRP A 116 -2.99 -5.44 16.72
N LYS A 117 -1.73 -5.00 16.66
CA LYS A 117 -0.66 -5.59 15.84
C LYS A 117 0.40 -6.24 16.71
#